data_AF-A0A9W6X8H5-F1
#
_entry.id   AF-A0A9W6X8H5-F1
#
_cell.length_a   1.000
_cell.length_b   1.000
_cell.length_c   1.000
_cell.angle_alpha   90.00
_cell.angle_beta   90.00
_cell.angle_gamma   90.00
#
_symmetry.space_group_name_H-M   'P 1'
#
loop_
_entity.id
_entity.type
_entity.pdbx_description
1 polymer ?
#
loop_
_entity_poly.entity_id
_entity_poly.type
_entity_poly.pdbx_seq_one_letter_code
_entity_poly.pdbx_strand_id
1 'polypeptide(L)'
;MLAKERKDWPTHVVALKNSLGKLPLTIGKVLEFVAKQKKMQNVEDVTVIFCVDGLQHAQNNITENFDLTRVLSSICDVLQSSTPFIVCVCSATVCKPISEVLAHFSRPHVHLLPPPLRGHEIVNARTRIEKQLVDDMGGHGRALEVLQQVMPRYSHLKNVDSASILDVVYMELNRRYNLQDLFTNETNRREVSVAILSRRRYNEYEPIGGTNMTVDGLRSFGLFRHTLEKRLECAFIIPMMLIKSIPKVIGEVDNFEYHITTSGLSWQRFEQFVAFYRRVKSIAFYGYPVLLSEFHAGARFGAIDRLSIHEEVQRTVVEAVNQLETKSGSKDSLICTNRHGSVDISMMSTVVINADHAAAGDIFMRVHLTDGNRQIHSNEVIQCKFTERNQKIDRAYYEKERAKAVNNTSDVFLLVTCGDVVEPFDLRKRCGIVSKAEFIDYFGPFASRAF
;
A
#
# COMPACT_ATOMS: atom_id res chain seq x y z
N MET A 1 -20.52 16.39 -29.80
CA MET A 1 -21.84 16.85 -30.32
C MET A 1 -22.96 15.96 -29.76
N LEU A 2 -23.13 15.88 -28.42
CA LEU A 2 -24.08 14.97 -27.74
C LEU A 2 -24.66 15.62 -26.46
N ALA A 3 -25.04 16.91 -26.51
CA ALA A 3 -25.44 17.66 -25.31
C ALA A 3 -26.82 18.34 -25.38
N LYS A 4 -27.57 18.23 -26.48
CA LYS A 4 -28.80 19.03 -26.67
C LYS A 4 -30.14 18.35 -26.42
N GLU A 5 -30.18 17.06 -26.05
CA GLU A 5 -31.45 16.36 -25.79
C GLU A 5 -31.45 15.48 -24.52
N ARG A 6 -30.79 15.91 -23.44
CA ARG A 6 -31.04 15.28 -22.13
C ARG A 6 -32.29 15.89 -21.52
N LYS A 7 -33.43 15.18 -21.59
CA LYS A 7 -34.51 15.39 -20.61
C LYS A 7 -33.87 15.35 -19.22
N ASP A 8 -34.22 16.34 -18.40
CA ASP A 8 -33.70 16.48 -17.04
C ASP A 8 -34.01 15.19 -16.24
N TRP A 9 -32.95 14.47 -15.85
CA TRP A 9 -33.05 13.15 -15.19
C TRP A 9 -33.96 13.16 -13.95
N PRO A 10 -33.94 14.19 -13.08
CA PRO A 10 -34.90 14.35 -11.99
C PRO A 10 -36.37 14.34 -12.45
N THR A 11 -36.69 15.00 -13.55
CA THR A 11 -38.06 15.06 -14.10
C THR A 11 -38.49 13.68 -14.60
N HIS A 12 -37.57 12.93 -15.21
CA HIS A 12 -37.81 11.55 -15.63
C HIS A 12 -38.06 10.61 -14.44
N VAL A 13 -37.27 10.73 -13.37
CA VAL A 13 -37.44 9.95 -12.13
C VAL A 13 -38.77 10.26 -11.45
N VAL A 14 -39.20 11.52 -11.40
CA VAL A 14 -40.50 11.93 -10.84
C VAL A 14 -41.65 11.36 -11.67
N ALA A 15 -41.57 11.43 -13.01
CA ALA A 15 -42.57 10.82 -13.88
C ALA A 15 -42.66 9.29 -13.69
N LEU A 16 -41.52 8.60 -13.58
CA LEU A 16 -41.47 7.18 -13.24
C LEU A 16 -42.16 6.93 -11.90
N LYS A 17 -41.73 7.59 -10.81
CA LYS A 17 -42.29 7.41 -9.46
C LYS A 17 -43.80 7.66 -9.40
N ASN A 18 -44.30 8.69 -10.08
CA ASN A 18 -45.72 9.01 -10.12
C ASN A 18 -46.52 7.96 -10.90
N SER A 19 -45.95 7.40 -11.97
CA SER A 19 -46.60 6.32 -12.74
C SER A 19 -46.51 4.93 -12.09
N LEU A 20 -45.62 4.75 -11.12
CA LEU A 20 -45.20 3.42 -10.63
C LEU A 20 -45.39 3.19 -9.13
N GLY A 21 -45.87 4.19 -8.38
CA GLY A 21 -45.82 4.22 -6.92
C GLY A 21 -46.50 3.08 -6.14
N LYS A 22 -47.15 2.11 -6.79
CA LYS A 22 -47.83 0.97 -6.13
C LYS A 22 -47.80 -0.38 -6.87
N LEU A 23 -47.09 -0.54 -7.99
CA LEU A 23 -47.09 -1.81 -8.74
C LEU A 23 -45.77 -2.55 -8.56
N PRO A 24 -45.79 -3.88 -8.27
CA PRO A 24 -44.60 -4.70 -8.41
C PRO A 24 -44.20 -4.68 -9.90
N LEU A 25 -43.12 -3.96 -10.20
CA LEU A 25 -42.61 -3.86 -11.55
C LEU A 25 -41.74 -5.06 -11.85
N THR A 26 -42.16 -5.83 -12.83
CA THR A 26 -41.25 -6.76 -13.51
C THR A 26 -40.34 -5.96 -14.43
N ILE A 27 -39.13 -6.48 -14.68
CA ILE A 27 -38.19 -5.84 -15.61
C ILE A 27 -38.83 -5.66 -17.00
N GLY A 28 -39.65 -6.62 -17.46
CA GLY A 28 -40.41 -6.50 -18.71
C GLY A 28 -41.28 -5.23 -18.80
N LYS A 29 -42.04 -4.90 -17.74
CA LYS A 29 -42.86 -3.68 -17.71
C LYS A 29 -42.02 -2.41 -17.76
N VAL A 30 -40.83 -2.43 -17.17
CA VAL A 30 -39.88 -1.31 -17.24
C VAL A 30 -39.37 -1.13 -18.68
N LEU A 31 -39.04 -2.22 -19.37
CA LEU A 31 -38.58 -2.19 -20.77
C LEU A 31 -39.65 -1.63 -21.71
N GLU A 32 -40.91 -2.09 -21.58
CA GLU A 32 -42.05 -1.56 -22.34
C GLU A 32 -42.23 -0.05 -22.12
N PHE A 33 -42.07 0.41 -20.88
CA PHE A 33 -42.17 1.83 -20.55
C PHE A 33 -41.03 2.64 -21.19
N VAL A 34 -39.80 2.12 -21.14
CA VAL A 34 -38.63 2.74 -21.79
C VAL A 34 -38.84 2.86 -23.29
N ALA A 35 -39.34 1.80 -23.95
CA ALA A 35 -39.65 1.79 -25.38
C ALA A 35 -40.67 2.90 -25.72
N LYS A 36 -41.78 2.97 -24.98
CA LYS A 36 -42.81 4.00 -25.14
C LYS A 36 -42.25 5.41 -24.95
N GLN A 37 -41.44 5.62 -23.91
CA GLN A 37 -40.83 6.94 -23.63
C GLN A 37 -39.84 7.37 -24.72
N LYS A 38 -39.14 6.43 -25.33
CA LYS A 38 -38.21 6.66 -26.44
C LYS A 38 -38.90 6.72 -27.80
N LYS A 39 -40.24 6.59 -27.84
CA LYS A 39 -41.05 6.56 -29.07
C LYS A 39 -40.62 5.45 -30.04
N MET A 40 -40.13 4.34 -29.50
CA MET A 40 -39.82 3.16 -30.30
C MET A 40 -41.11 2.39 -30.57
N GLN A 41 -41.23 1.84 -31.79
CA GLN A 41 -42.42 1.10 -32.20
C GLN A 41 -42.46 -0.29 -31.57
N ASN A 42 -41.31 -0.95 -31.46
CA ASN A 42 -41.17 -2.27 -30.83
C ASN A 42 -40.19 -2.22 -29.66
N VAL A 43 -40.42 -3.07 -28.65
CA VAL A 43 -39.50 -3.20 -27.51
C VAL A 43 -38.18 -3.85 -27.92
N GLU A 44 -38.20 -4.70 -28.96
CA GLU A 44 -37.03 -5.35 -29.55
C GLU A 44 -35.96 -4.37 -30.05
N ASP A 45 -36.38 -3.19 -30.51
CA ASP A 45 -35.49 -2.16 -31.03
C ASP A 45 -34.75 -1.39 -29.92
N VAL A 46 -35.11 -1.64 -28.65
CA VAL A 46 -34.47 -1.00 -27.50
C VAL A 46 -33.16 -1.73 -27.18
N THR A 47 -32.06 -0.99 -27.12
CA THR A 47 -30.83 -1.44 -26.46
C THR A 47 -30.83 -0.96 -25.01
N VAL A 48 -30.66 -1.87 -24.06
CA VAL A 48 -30.67 -1.55 -22.62
C VAL A 48 -29.35 -1.93 -21.96
N ILE A 49 -28.81 -0.99 -21.19
CA ILE A 49 -27.73 -1.27 -20.24
C ILE A 49 -28.37 -1.43 -18.87
N PHE A 50 -28.38 -2.65 -18.35
CA PHE A 50 -28.97 -2.98 -17.05
C PHE A 50 -27.89 -2.98 -15.98
N CYS A 51 -27.85 -1.94 -15.15
CA CYS A 51 -26.84 -1.79 -14.10
C CYS A 51 -27.33 -2.37 -12.78
N VAL A 52 -26.60 -3.35 -12.22
CA VAL A 52 -26.84 -3.91 -10.90
C VAL A 52 -25.64 -3.58 -10.02
N ASP A 53 -25.87 -2.77 -8.99
CA ASP A 53 -24.81 -2.27 -8.11
C ASP A 53 -24.78 -3.04 -6.79
N GLY A 54 -23.59 -3.27 -6.23
CA GLY A 54 -23.43 -3.78 -4.87
C GLY A 54 -23.75 -5.26 -4.66
N LEU A 55 -23.45 -6.13 -5.63
CA LEU A 55 -23.76 -7.57 -5.55
C LEU A 55 -23.19 -8.27 -4.31
N GLN A 56 -22.11 -7.75 -3.72
CA GLN A 56 -21.57 -8.29 -2.46
C GLN A 56 -22.59 -8.34 -1.33
N HIS A 57 -23.61 -7.46 -1.34
CA HIS A 57 -24.64 -7.41 -0.31
C HIS A 57 -25.69 -8.52 -0.45
N ALA A 58 -25.71 -9.24 -1.57
CA ALA A 58 -26.54 -10.43 -1.76
C ALA A 58 -25.90 -11.69 -1.13
N GLN A 59 -24.70 -11.59 -0.56
CA GLN A 59 -24.08 -12.66 0.22
C GLN A 59 -24.57 -12.57 1.67
N ASN A 60 -25.37 -13.55 2.10
CA ASN A 60 -25.80 -13.66 3.49
C ASN A 60 -24.94 -14.69 4.22
N ASN A 61 -24.43 -14.33 5.41
CA ASN A 61 -23.58 -15.21 6.24
C ASN A 61 -24.28 -16.48 6.76
N ILE A 62 -25.60 -16.59 6.60
CA ILE A 62 -26.43 -17.66 7.20
C ILE A 62 -26.77 -18.75 6.17
N THR A 63 -26.75 -18.43 4.88
CA THR A 63 -27.12 -19.34 3.79
C THR A 63 -26.08 -19.22 2.67
N GLU A 64 -25.20 -20.21 2.57
CA GLU A 64 -24.19 -20.31 1.50
C GLU A 64 -24.77 -19.91 0.15
N ASN A 65 -24.28 -18.80 -0.41
CA ASN A 65 -24.47 -18.32 -1.79
C ASN A 65 -25.91 -18.30 -2.38
N PHE A 66 -26.97 -18.63 -1.63
CA PHE A 66 -28.30 -18.88 -2.19
C PHE A 66 -28.97 -17.60 -2.69
N ASP A 67 -28.86 -16.51 -1.91
CA ASP A 67 -29.43 -15.21 -2.31
C ASP A 67 -28.67 -14.61 -3.50
N LEU A 68 -27.33 -14.67 -3.51
CA LEU A 68 -26.50 -14.27 -4.65
C LEU A 68 -26.82 -15.10 -5.89
N THR A 69 -26.95 -16.42 -5.75
CA THR A 69 -27.34 -17.33 -6.83
C THR A 69 -28.72 -16.97 -7.34
N ARG A 70 -29.71 -16.72 -6.48
CA ARG A 70 -31.05 -16.33 -6.89
C ARG A 70 -31.04 -15.01 -7.67
N VAL A 71 -30.27 -14.02 -7.21
CA VAL A 71 -30.12 -12.73 -7.90
C VAL A 71 -29.49 -12.92 -9.27
N LEU A 72 -28.37 -13.63 -9.35
CA LEU A 72 -27.66 -13.88 -10.62
C LEU A 72 -28.47 -14.74 -11.58
N SER A 73 -29.19 -15.76 -11.09
CA SER A 73 -30.15 -16.54 -11.89
C SER A 73 -31.26 -15.65 -12.43
N SER A 74 -31.86 -14.79 -11.60
CA SER A 74 -32.93 -13.87 -12.03
C SER A 74 -32.43 -12.90 -13.11
N ILE A 75 -31.20 -12.39 -12.96
CA ILE A 75 -30.54 -11.56 -13.97
C ILE A 75 -30.36 -12.36 -15.26
N CYS A 76 -29.84 -13.59 -15.16
CA CYS A 76 -29.66 -14.46 -16.32
C CYS A 76 -30.99 -14.72 -17.02
N ASP A 77 -32.05 -15.08 -16.29
CA ASP A 77 -33.40 -15.34 -16.81
C ASP A 77 -33.93 -14.14 -17.58
N VAL A 78 -33.75 -12.93 -17.07
CA VAL A 78 -34.09 -11.69 -17.77
C VAL A 78 -33.28 -11.57 -19.07
N LEU A 79 -31.98 -11.80 -19.02
CA LEU A 79 -31.12 -11.75 -20.22
C LEU A 79 -31.43 -12.87 -21.24
N GLN A 80 -32.15 -13.93 -20.86
CA GLN A 80 -32.58 -14.98 -21.81
C GLN A 80 -33.97 -14.72 -22.37
N SER A 81 -34.89 -14.29 -21.51
CA SER A 81 -36.31 -14.14 -21.84
C SER A 81 -36.64 -12.77 -22.44
N SER A 82 -35.71 -11.82 -22.39
CA SER A 82 -35.95 -10.49 -22.94
C SER A 82 -35.84 -10.48 -24.46
N THR A 83 -36.78 -9.81 -25.09
CA THR A 83 -36.80 -9.51 -26.52
C THR A 83 -35.82 -8.39 -26.94
N PRO A 84 -35.60 -7.31 -26.17
CA PRO A 84 -34.53 -6.35 -26.46
C PRO A 84 -33.13 -6.90 -26.24
N PHE A 85 -32.15 -6.30 -26.92
CA PHE A 85 -30.74 -6.52 -26.62
C PHE A 85 -30.36 -5.86 -25.29
N ILE A 86 -30.02 -6.67 -24.28
CA ILE A 86 -29.62 -6.20 -22.94
C ILE A 86 -28.17 -6.54 -22.66
N VAL A 87 -27.41 -5.53 -22.22
CA VAL A 87 -26.09 -5.70 -21.60
C VAL A 87 -26.23 -5.47 -20.10
N CYS A 88 -25.98 -6.49 -19.29
CA CYS A 88 -25.97 -6.34 -17.83
C CYS A 88 -24.57 -5.94 -17.34
N VAL A 89 -24.51 -4.87 -16.54
CA VAL A 89 -23.30 -4.41 -15.89
C VAL A 89 -23.49 -4.59 -14.39
N CYS A 90 -22.77 -5.55 -13.82
CA CYS A 90 -22.80 -5.81 -12.39
C CYS A 90 -21.57 -5.19 -11.72
N SER A 91 -21.78 -4.53 -10.58
CA SER A 91 -20.69 -4.08 -9.72
C SER A 91 -20.62 -4.96 -8.47
N ALA A 92 -19.39 -5.22 -8.02
CA ALA A 92 -19.14 -5.82 -6.73
C ALA A 92 -17.78 -5.43 -6.18
N THR A 93 -17.63 -5.51 -4.87
CA THR A 93 -16.35 -5.29 -4.21
C THR A 93 -15.54 -6.58 -4.01
N VAL A 94 -16.17 -7.75 -4.10
CA VAL A 94 -15.52 -9.07 -4.02
C VAL A 94 -15.74 -9.85 -5.31
N CYS A 95 -14.72 -10.56 -5.77
CA CYS A 95 -14.77 -11.35 -6.99
C CYS A 95 -15.16 -12.81 -6.72
N LYS A 96 -14.62 -13.43 -5.66
CA LYS A 96 -14.69 -14.90 -5.48
C LYS A 96 -16.10 -15.48 -5.57
N PRO A 97 -17.07 -15.04 -4.74
CA PRO A 97 -18.34 -15.74 -4.67
C PRO A 97 -19.20 -15.45 -5.91
N ILE A 98 -18.92 -14.34 -6.60
CA ILE A 98 -19.57 -14.02 -7.87
C ILE A 98 -19.01 -14.89 -8.98
N SER A 99 -17.70 -15.03 -9.08
CA SER A 99 -17.05 -15.89 -10.07
C SER A 99 -17.45 -17.36 -9.90
N GLU A 100 -17.56 -17.85 -8.66
CA GLU A 100 -18.02 -19.22 -8.37
C GLU A 100 -19.46 -19.44 -8.85
N VAL A 101 -20.37 -18.51 -8.55
CA VAL A 101 -21.75 -18.59 -9.02
C VAL A 101 -21.81 -18.46 -10.54
N LEU A 102 -21.08 -17.52 -11.13
CA LEU A 102 -21.02 -17.29 -12.59
C LEU A 102 -20.42 -18.48 -13.36
N ALA A 103 -19.51 -19.25 -12.76
CA ALA A 103 -18.94 -20.45 -13.38
C ALA A 103 -19.99 -21.53 -13.69
N HIS A 104 -21.14 -21.51 -13.01
CA HIS A 104 -22.27 -22.39 -13.30
C HIS A 104 -23.12 -21.93 -14.49
N PHE A 105 -22.90 -20.71 -15.01
CA PHE A 105 -23.63 -20.18 -16.14
C PHE A 105 -22.77 -20.22 -17.41
N SER A 106 -23.33 -20.74 -18.50
CA SER A 106 -22.63 -20.90 -19.79
C SER A 106 -22.43 -19.58 -20.56
N ARG A 107 -22.76 -18.43 -19.97
CA ARG A 107 -22.79 -17.15 -20.69
C ARG A 107 -21.43 -16.45 -20.69
N PRO A 108 -21.05 -15.80 -21.82
CA PRO A 108 -19.87 -14.95 -21.85
C PRO A 108 -20.02 -13.82 -20.84
N HIS A 109 -19.04 -13.69 -19.96
CA HIS A 109 -18.94 -12.60 -18.99
C HIS A 109 -17.51 -12.07 -19.02
N VAL A 110 -17.38 -10.77 -18.75
CA VAL A 110 -16.09 -10.07 -18.74
C VAL A 110 -15.94 -9.40 -17.39
N HIS A 111 -14.87 -9.75 -16.68
CA HIS A 111 -14.51 -9.08 -15.44
C HIS A 111 -13.71 -7.82 -15.75
N LEU A 112 -14.22 -6.67 -15.33
CA LEU A 112 -13.53 -5.39 -15.45
C LEU A 112 -12.96 -5.00 -14.09
N LEU A 113 -11.64 -4.79 -14.05
CA LEU A 113 -10.98 -4.22 -12.88
C LEU A 113 -10.85 -2.70 -13.08
N PRO A 114 -11.23 -1.87 -12.10
CA PRO A 114 -11.03 -0.43 -12.19
C PRO A 114 -9.54 -0.13 -12.36
N PRO A 115 -9.14 0.67 -13.36
CA PRO A 115 -7.75 1.06 -13.50
C PRO A 115 -7.33 1.98 -12.34
N PRO A 116 -6.03 2.04 -12.00
CA PRO A 116 -5.51 3.07 -11.13
C PRO A 116 -5.88 4.46 -11.65
N LEU A 117 -6.39 5.31 -10.77
CA LEU A 117 -6.76 6.66 -11.14
C LEU A 117 -5.55 7.59 -11.06
N ARG A 118 -5.47 8.54 -11.99
CA ARG A 118 -4.50 9.63 -11.90
C ARG A 118 -5.04 10.66 -10.94
N GLY A 119 -4.59 10.60 -9.69
CA GLY A 119 -5.15 11.42 -8.60
C GLY A 119 -5.20 12.92 -8.91
N HIS A 120 -4.19 13.45 -9.59
CA HIS A 120 -4.11 14.87 -9.98
C HIS A 120 -5.12 15.29 -11.06
N GLU A 121 -5.68 14.34 -11.81
CA GLU A 121 -6.78 14.61 -12.75
C GLU A 121 -8.15 14.69 -12.03
N ILE A 122 -8.23 14.16 -10.80
CA ILE A 122 -9.46 14.09 -10.00
C ILE A 122 -9.49 15.18 -8.93
N VAL A 123 -8.41 15.32 -8.16
CA VAL A 123 -8.29 16.27 -7.06
C VAL A 123 -7.39 17.41 -7.52
N ASN A 124 -7.97 18.60 -7.63
CA ASN A 124 -7.24 19.79 -8.04
C ASN A 124 -6.33 20.32 -6.90
N ALA A 125 -5.10 19.82 -6.86
CA ALA A 125 -4.06 20.24 -5.94
C ALA A 125 -3.29 21.45 -6.46
N ARG A 126 -3.26 22.52 -5.67
CA ARG A 126 -2.62 23.82 -5.97
C ARG A 126 -1.26 23.96 -5.33
N THR A 127 -1.06 23.38 -4.14
CA THR A 127 0.21 23.46 -3.40
C THR A 127 1.01 22.16 -3.53
N ARG A 128 2.32 22.22 -3.20
CA ARG A 128 3.17 21.03 -3.14
C ARG A 128 2.65 20.01 -2.11
N ILE A 129 2.16 20.49 -0.97
CA ILE A 129 1.61 19.64 0.10
C ILE A 129 0.33 18.96 -0.38
N GLU A 130 -0.57 19.68 -1.05
CA GLU A 130 -1.78 19.09 -1.62
C GLU A 130 -1.47 18.04 -2.68
N LYS A 131 -0.46 18.27 -3.54
CA LYS A 131 0.00 17.27 -4.51
C LYS A 131 0.51 16.01 -3.82
N GLN A 132 1.32 16.18 -2.78
CA GLN A 132 1.79 15.07 -1.96
C GLN A 132 0.64 14.27 -1.33
N LEU A 133 -0.37 14.96 -0.78
CA LEU A 133 -1.55 14.29 -0.22
C LEU A 133 -2.32 13.50 -1.27
N VAL A 134 -2.42 14.02 -2.50
CA VAL A 134 -3.03 13.31 -3.62
C VAL A 134 -2.22 12.06 -3.99
N ASP A 135 -0.89 12.17 -4.02
CA ASP A 135 0.00 11.05 -4.28
C ASP A 135 -0.09 9.99 -3.17
N ASP A 136 -0.27 10.40 -1.92
CA ASP A 136 -0.45 9.49 -0.78
C ASP A 136 -1.73 8.63 -0.90
N MET A 137 -2.74 9.09 -1.63
CA MET A 137 -3.95 8.30 -1.92
C MET A 137 -3.69 7.23 -2.99
N GLY A 138 -2.52 7.24 -3.62
CA GLY A 138 -2.03 6.18 -4.51
C GLY A 138 -2.91 5.92 -5.74
N GLY A 139 -3.78 6.85 -6.12
CA GLY A 139 -4.76 6.65 -7.21
C GLY A 139 -5.98 5.79 -6.84
N HIS A 140 -6.24 5.59 -5.55
CA HIS A 140 -7.41 4.84 -5.08
C HIS A 140 -8.63 5.75 -5.00
N GLY A 141 -9.69 5.44 -5.75
CA GLY A 141 -10.87 6.30 -5.86
C GLY A 141 -11.52 6.63 -4.51
N ARG A 142 -11.68 5.64 -3.63
CA ARG A 142 -12.22 5.85 -2.27
C ARG A 142 -11.35 6.79 -1.42
N ALA A 143 -10.04 6.65 -1.49
CA ALA A 143 -9.10 7.50 -0.77
C ALA A 143 -9.11 8.94 -1.33
N LEU A 144 -9.09 9.08 -2.65
CA LEU A 144 -9.17 10.38 -3.34
C LEU A 144 -10.50 11.10 -3.08
N GLU A 145 -11.62 10.38 -3.06
CA GLU A 145 -12.93 10.94 -2.74
C GLU A 145 -12.95 11.51 -1.32
N VAL A 146 -12.45 10.76 -0.34
CA VAL A 146 -12.36 11.24 1.04
C VAL A 146 -11.45 12.46 1.13
N LEU A 147 -10.27 12.41 0.50
CA LEU A 147 -9.35 13.56 0.47
C LEU A 147 -10.02 14.81 -0.15
N GLN A 148 -10.73 14.65 -1.28
CA GLN A 148 -11.44 15.73 -1.96
C GLN A 148 -12.50 16.40 -1.06
N GLN A 149 -13.14 15.64 -0.17
CA GLN A 149 -14.13 16.16 0.77
C GLN A 149 -13.50 16.80 2.01
N VAL A 150 -12.31 16.35 2.41
CA VAL A 150 -11.58 16.87 3.58
C VAL A 150 -10.81 18.15 3.24
N MET A 151 -10.11 18.20 2.10
CA MET A 151 -9.25 19.33 1.71
C MET A 151 -9.91 20.72 1.79
N PRO A 152 -11.17 20.94 1.33
CA PRO A 152 -11.80 22.26 1.39
C PRO A 152 -11.92 22.82 2.81
N ARG A 153 -11.99 21.95 3.83
CA ARG A 153 -12.07 22.34 5.26
C ARG A 153 -10.82 23.04 5.75
N TYR A 154 -9.71 22.92 5.03
CA TYR A 154 -8.39 23.46 5.40
C TYR A 154 -7.89 24.55 4.46
N SER A 155 -8.63 24.82 3.38
CA SER A 155 -8.23 25.75 2.29
C SER A 155 -7.99 27.20 2.72
N HIS A 156 -8.53 27.62 3.87
CA HIS A 156 -8.43 28.98 4.41
C HIS A 156 -7.36 29.13 5.51
N LEU A 157 -6.77 28.02 5.96
CA LEU A 157 -5.80 27.99 7.03
C LEU A 157 -4.39 28.05 6.43
N LYS A 158 -3.65 29.13 6.72
CA LYS A 158 -2.34 29.39 6.11
C LYS A 158 -1.24 28.40 6.53
N ASN A 159 -1.39 27.74 7.68
CA ASN A 159 -0.39 26.86 8.29
C ASN A 159 -1.03 25.55 8.79
N VAL A 160 -1.67 24.78 7.90
CA VAL A 160 -2.19 23.46 8.27
C VAL A 160 -1.12 22.42 8.10
N ASP A 161 -0.92 21.67 9.16
CA ASP A 161 -0.05 20.51 9.16
C ASP A 161 -0.65 19.37 8.33
N SER A 162 0.11 18.82 7.38
CA SER A 162 -0.42 17.78 6.48
C SER A 162 -0.77 16.48 7.21
N ALA A 163 -0.13 16.20 8.35
CA ALA A 163 -0.48 15.02 9.15
C ALA A 163 -1.86 15.17 9.79
N SER A 164 -2.24 16.40 10.18
CA SER A 164 -3.59 16.68 10.67
C SER A 164 -4.67 16.43 9.60
N ILE A 165 -4.37 16.73 8.33
CA ILE A 165 -5.28 16.42 7.22
C ILE A 165 -5.38 14.90 7.01
N LEU A 166 -4.24 14.20 7.02
CA LEU A 166 -4.19 12.74 6.89
C LEU A 166 -4.94 12.04 8.02
N ASP A 167 -4.93 12.59 9.24
CA ASP A 167 -5.70 12.06 10.37
C ASP A 167 -7.20 12.13 10.15
N VAL A 168 -7.70 13.25 9.60
CA VAL A 168 -9.12 13.36 9.27
C VAL A 168 -9.49 12.44 8.11
N VAL A 169 -8.63 12.32 7.09
CA VAL A 169 -8.81 11.36 6.00
C VAL A 169 -8.86 9.93 6.55
N TYR A 170 -7.96 9.58 7.45
CA TYR A 170 -7.94 8.30 8.14
C TYR A 170 -9.27 8.03 8.86
N MET A 171 -9.70 8.96 9.72
CA MET A 171 -10.93 8.79 10.49
C MET A 171 -12.15 8.60 9.58
N GLU A 172 -12.25 9.36 8.50
CA GLU A 172 -13.33 9.22 7.52
C GLU A 172 -13.26 7.90 6.74
N LEU A 173 -12.08 7.44 6.33
CA LEU A 173 -11.90 6.14 5.67
C LEU A 173 -12.33 5.00 6.59
N ASN A 174 -11.86 5.02 7.85
CA ASN A 174 -12.19 4.00 8.83
C ASN A 174 -13.70 3.96 9.09
N ARG A 175 -14.34 5.13 9.24
CA ARG A 175 -15.78 5.25 9.47
C ARG A 175 -16.62 4.76 8.29
N ARG A 176 -16.22 5.06 7.05
CA ARG A 176 -17.02 4.74 5.84
C ARG A 176 -16.89 3.29 5.40
N TYR A 177 -15.71 2.71 5.54
CA TYR A 177 -15.40 1.40 4.98
C TYR A 177 -15.17 0.32 6.05
N ASN A 178 -15.53 0.62 7.30
CA ASN A 178 -15.43 -0.27 8.45
C ASN A 178 -14.07 -0.97 8.55
N LEU A 179 -13.00 -0.20 8.49
CA LEU A 179 -11.65 -0.75 8.49
C LEU A 179 -11.19 -1.16 9.91
N GLN A 180 -12.04 -1.01 10.92
CA GLN A 180 -11.66 -1.18 12.31
C GLN A 180 -11.05 -2.56 12.57
N ASP A 181 -11.67 -3.64 12.09
CA ASP A 181 -11.17 -5.01 12.28
C ASP A 181 -9.79 -5.27 11.66
N LEU A 182 -9.42 -4.52 10.61
CA LEU A 182 -8.11 -4.60 9.98
C LEU A 182 -7.02 -3.94 10.85
N PHE A 183 -7.39 -2.87 11.59
CA PHE A 183 -6.42 -2.02 12.31
C PHE A 183 -6.41 -2.21 13.83
N THR A 184 -7.49 -2.70 14.44
CA THR A 184 -7.56 -2.98 15.89
C THR A 184 -7.07 -4.38 16.23
N ASN A 185 -7.25 -5.34 15.33
CA ASN A 185 -6.72 -6.69 15.51
C ASN A 185 -5.21 -6.71 15.20
N GLU A 186 -4.41 -7.00 16.22
CA GLU A 186 -2.95 -6.99 16.13
C GLU A 186 -2.42 -7.98 15.07
N THR A 187 -2.99 -9.18 14.99
CA THR A 187 -2.62 -10.19 14.01
C THR A 187 -2.92 -9.70 12.59
N ASN A 188 -4.14 -9.21 12.33
CA ASN A 188 -4.50 -8.70 11.00
C ASN A 188 -3.56 -7.57 10.57
N ARG A 189 -3.35 -6.59 11.45
CA ARG A 189 -2.45 -5.47 11.20
C ARG A 189 -1.04 -5.94 10.83
N ARG A 190 -0.48 -6.88 11.58
CA ARG A 190 0.87 -7.39 11.37
C ARG A 190 0.97 -8.17 10.06
N GLU A 191 0.11 -9.17 9.86
CA GLU A 191 0.14 -10.04 8.68
C GLU A 191 -0.10 -9.24 7.38
N VAL A 192 -0.97 -8.22 7.42
CA VAL A 192 -1.20 -7.33 6.27
C VAL A 192 0.00 -6.39 6.04
N SER A 193 0.66 -5.92 7.11
CA SER A 193 1.90 -5.14 6.98
C SER A 193 3.00 -5.98 6.32
N VAL A 194 3.19 -7.22 6.78
CA VAL A 194 4.12 -8.19 6.18
C VAL A 194 3.77 -8.41 4.71
N ALA A 195 2.49 -8.61 4.40
CA ALA A 195 2.02 -8.85 3.04
C ALA A 195 2.40 -7.76 2.04
N ILE A 196 2.31 -6.51 2.47
CA ILE A 196 2.64 -5.33 1.66
C ILE A 196 4.17 -5.21 1.52
N LEU A 197 4.89 -5.33 2.64
CA LEU A 197 6.34 -5.04 2.69
C LEU A 197 7.21 -6.17 2.13
N SER A 198 6.77 -7.43 2.23
CA SER A 198 7.49 -8.57 1.68
C SER A 198 7.40 -8.68 0.17
N ARG A 199 6.40 -8.01 -0.44
CA ARG A 199 6.06 -8.10 -1.87
C ARG A 199 5.94 -9.54 -2.38
N ARG A 200 5.57 -10.46 -1.48
CA ARG A 200 5.36 -11.86 -1.85
C ARG A 200 4.23 -11.98 -2.88
N ARG A 201 4.31 -13.01 -3.70
CA ARG A 201 3.27 -13.29 -4.69
C ARG A 201 2.12 -14.02 -4.02
N TYR A 202 0.91 -13.61 -4.32
CA TYR A 202 -0.31 -14.20 -3.80
C TYR A 202 -1.20 -14.72 -4.90
N ASN A 203 -1.96 -15.77 -4.62
CA ASN A 203 -3.17 -16.00 -5.39
C ASN A 203 -4.32 -15.13 -4.84
N GLU A 204 -5.28 -14.79 -5.70
CA GLU A 204 -6.37 -13.86 -5.36
C GLU A 204 -7.21 -14.29 -4.14
N TYR A 205 -7.26 -15.59 -3.87
CA TYR A 205 -8.02 -16.18 -2.77
C TYR A 205 -7.13 -16.74 -1.67
N GLU A 206 -5.83 -16.50 -1.75
CA GLU A 206 -4.89 -16.93 -0.73
C GLU A 206 -5.11 -16.11 0.55
N PRO A 207 -5.18 -16.76 1.73
CA PRO A 207 -5.21 -16.06 3.00
C PRO A 207 -3.93 -15.25 3.24
N ILE A 208 -4.07 -14.10 3.88
CA ILE A 208 -2.95 -13.26 4.25
C ILE A 208 -2.36 -13.79 5.55
N GLY A 209 -1.31 -14.59 5.42
CA GLY A 209 -0.58 -15.13 6.58
C GLY A 209 -1.48 -15.95 7.49
N GLY A 210 -1.41 -15.69 8.80
CA GLY A 210 -2.26 -16.34 9.80
C GLY A 210 -3.70 -15.81 9.92
N THR A 211 -4.16 -14.98 8.98
CA THR A 211 -5.51 -14.37 9.02
C THR A 211 -6.52 -15.14 8.16
N ASN A 212 -7.81 -14.89 8.40
CA ASN A 212 -8.89 -15.36 7.53
C ASN A 212 -9.15 -14.43 6.32
N MET A 213 -8.39 -13.32 6.21
CA MET A 213 -8.58 -12.34 5.15
C MET A 213 -7.85 -12.80 3.88
N THR A 214 -8.54 -12.82 2.75
CA THR A 214 -7.92 -13.12 1.44
C THR A 214 -7.50 -11.84 0.72
N VAL A 215 -6.70 -11.96 -0.35
CA VAL A 215 -6.38 -10.82 -1.23
C VAL A 215 -7.66 -10.18 -1.79
N ASP A 216 -8.64 -10.98 -2.24
CA ASP A 216 -9.95 -10.49 -2.70
C ASP A 216 -10.71 -9.77 -1.57
N GLY A 217 -10.70 -10.33 -0.35
CA GLY A 217 -11.27 -9.70 0.83
C GLY A 217 -10.65 -8.32 1.11
N LEU A 218 -9.33 -8.19 1.04
CA LEU A 218 -8.65 -6.91 1.21
C LEU A 218 -8.98 -5.92 0.09
N ARG A 219 -9.02 -6.37 -1.17
CA ARG A 219 -9.37 -5.51 -2.31
C ARG A 219 -10.78 -4.96 -2.22
N SER A 220 -11.69 -5.65 -1.52
CA SER A 220 -13.06 -5.17 -1.31
C SER A 220 -13.15 -3.83 -0.57
N PHE A 221 -12.12 -3.47 0.21
CA PHE A 221 -12.00 -2.15 0.82
C PHE A 221 -11.72 -1.04 -0.21
N GLY A 222 -11.31 -1.38 -1.44
CA GLY A 222 -10.97 -0.42 -2.51
C GLY A 222 -9.70 0.38 -2.23
N LEU A 223 -8.93 -0.01 -1.22
CA LEU A 223 -7.68 0.62 -0.77
C LEU A 223 -6.45 -0.26 -1.02
N PHE A 224 -6.67 -1.43 -1.62
CA PHE A 224 -5.66 -2.41 -1.98
C PHE A 224 -5.78 -2.78 -3.46
N ARG A 225 -4.66 -3.15 -4.08
CA ARG A 225 -4.59 -3.67 -5.44
C ARG A 225 -3.82 -4.98 -5.45
N HIS A 226 -4.22 -5.85 -6.37
CA HIS A 226 -3.46 -7.02 -6.73
C HIS A 226 -2.86 -6.76 -8.11
N THR A 227 -1.53 -6.67 -8.18
CA THR A 227 -0.83 -6.32 -9.42
C THR A 227 -0.80 -7.49 -10.40
N LEU A 228 -0.38 -7.24 -11.64
CA LEU A 228 -0.18 -8.28 -12.64
C LEU A 228 0.89 -9.31 -12.20
N GLU A 229 1.88 -8.87 -11.44
CA GLU A 229 2.92 -9.71 -10.83
C GLU A 229 2.44 -10.45 -9.58
N LYS A 230 1.14 -10.40 -9.30
CA LYS A 230 0.48 -11.03 -8.15
C LYS A 230 0.92 -10.48 -6.79
N ARG A 231 1.24 -9.18 -6.72
CA ARG A 231 1.67 -8.53 -5.48
C ARG A 231 0.54 -7.71 -4.88
N LEU A 232 0.56 -7.55 -3.56
CA LEU A 232 -0.37 -6.68 -2.86
C LEU A 232 0.22 -5.26 -2.77
N GLU A 233 -0.51 -4.28 -3.30
CA GLU A 233 -0.17 -2.87 -3.20
C GLU A 233 -1.30 -2.10 -2.51
N CYS A 234 -0.99 -0.94 -1.94
CA CYS A 234 -1.95 -0.08 -1.28
C CYS A 234 -1.53 1.39 -1.36
N ALA A 235 -2.48 2.29 -1.08
CA ALA A 235 -2.21 3.70 -0.88
C ALA A 235 -1.29 3.92 0.35
N PHE A 236 -0.43 4.95 0.32
CA PHE A 236 0.45 5.30 1.45
C PHE A 236 -0.32 5.51 2.75
N ILE A 237 -1.55 6.04 2.68
CA ILE A 237 -2.43 6.20 3.85
C ILE A 237 -2.67 4.87 4.60
N ILE A 238 -2.56 3.71 3.95
CA ILE A 238 -2.78 2.41 4.60
C ILE A 238 -1.63 2.00 5.52
N PRO A 239 -0.35 1.89 5.07
CA PRO A 239 0.77 1.65 5.99
C PRO A 239 0.87 2.69 7.09
N MET A 240 0.54 3.93 6.75
CA MET A 240 0.39 5.02 7.70
C MET A 240 -0.57 4.71 8.86
N MET A 241 -1.76 4.20 8.54
CA MET A 241 -2.75 3.77 9.52
C MET A 241 -2.26 2.55 10.32
N LEU A 242 -1.62 1.59 9.66
CA LEU A 242 -1.04 0.40 10.31
C LEU A 242 -0.01 0.85 11.37
N ILE A 243 0.85 1.82 11.05
CA ILE A 243 1.91 2.29 11.93
C ILE A 243 1.38 3.17 13.07
N LYS A 244 0.38 4.04 12.82
CA LYS A 244 -0.20 4.90 13.86
C LYS A 244 -0.87 4.14 15.00
N SER A 245 -1.29 2.90 14.75
CA SER A 245 -1.87 2.04 15.78
C SER A 245 -0.83 1.38 16.71
N ILE A 246 0.47 1.57 16.45
CA ILE A 246 1.56 1.04 17.27
C ILE A 246 1.77 1.96 18.47
N PRO A 247 1.91 1.43 19.70
CA PRO A 247 2.17 2.24 20.89
C PRO A 247 3.41 3.13 20.71
N LYS A 248 3.25 4.44 20.91
CA LYS A 248 4.37 5.40 20.92
C LYS A 248 5.00 5.41 22.31
N VAL A 249 6.33 5.29 22.41
CA VAL A 249 7.05 5.53 23.67
C VAL A 249 7.34 7.03 23.80
N ILE A 250 7.05 7.61 24.96
CA ILE A 250 7.26 9.04 25.24
C ILE A 250 8.75 9.37 25.09
N GLY A 251 9.08 10.38 24.27
CA GLY A 251 10.46 10.82 24.04
C GLY A 251 11.17 10.14 22.85
N GLU A 252 10.46 9.38 22.00
CA GLU A 252 11.01 8.93 20.73
C GLU A 252 11.24 10.11 19.75
N VAL A 253 12.41 10.12 19.09
CA VAL A 253 12.75 11.04 17.97
C VAL A 253 11.78 10.86 16.79
N ASP A 254 11.08 9.73 16.78
CA ASP A 254 10.09 9.28 15.81
C ASP A 254 8.74 10.01 15.96
N ASN A 255 8.73 11.35 16.00
CA ASN A 255 7.48 12.04 15.66
C ASN A 255 7.26 11.88 14.16
N PHE A 256 6.73 10.73 13.79
CA PHE A 256 6.31 10.31 12.46
C PHE A 256 5.65 11.43 11.66
N GLU A 257 4.85 12.27 12.32
CA GLU A 257 4.20 13.45 11.74
C GLU A 257 5.21 14.41 11.12
N TYR A 258 6.37 14.63 11.74
CA TYR A 258 7.44 15.51 11.25
C TYR A 258 8.02 15.09 9.89
N HIS A 259 8.16 13.77 9.65
CA HIS A 259 8.67 13.23 8.39
C HIS A 259 7.61 13.27 7.26
N ILE A 260 6.33 13.34 7.63
CA ILE A 260 5.20 13.42 6.71
C ILE A 260 4.90 14.88 6.34
N THR A 261 5.28 15.84 7.18
CA THR A 261 4.78 17.22 7.07
C THR A 261 5.74 18.19 6.42
N THR A 262 7.00 17.82 6.27
CA THR A 262 8.02 18.73 5.77
C THR A 262 8.29 18.55 4.29
N SER A 263 8.05 19.61 3.52
CA SER A 263 8.28 19.63 2.08
C SER A 263 9.74 19.95 1.74
N GLY A 264 10.62 18.95 1.87
CA GLY A 264 12.02 19.05 1.43
C GLY A 264 12.94 18.11 2.21
N LEU A 265 13.66 17.25 1.50
CA LEU A 265 14.62 16.34 2.12
C LEU A 265 16.01 17.00 2.09
N SER A 266 16.53 17.38 3.26
CA SER A 266 17.97 17.54 3.45
C SER A 266 18.61 16.14 3.55
N TRP A 267 19.95 16.08 3.48
CA TRP A 267 20.71 14.84 3.67
C TRP A 267 20.27 14.05 4.93
N GLN A 268 20.25 14.73 6.07
CA GLN A 268 19.85 14.17 7.37
C GLN A 268 18.40 13.64 7.34
N ARG A 269 17.51 14.28 6.59
CA ARG A 269 16.12 13.82 6.46
C ARG A 269 16.00 12.54 5.65
N PHE A 270 16.89 12.32 4.68
CA PHE A 270 16.90 11.08 3.91
C PHE A 270 17.37 9.90 4.78
N GLU A 271 18.41 10.08 5.59
CA GLU A 271 18.85 9.06 6.55
C GLU A 271 17.76 8.74 7.58
N GLN A 272 17.10 9.76 8.13
CA GLN A 272 15.96 9.58 9.02
C GLN A 272 14.82 8.81 8.35
N PHE A 273 14.48 9.12 7.09
CA PHE A 273 13.47 8.37 6.34
C PHE A 273 13.86 6.89 6.16
N VAL A 274 15.11 6.59 5.79
CA VAL A 274 15.58 5.22 5.58
C VAL A 274 15.61 4.44 6.90
N ALA A 275 16.06 5.07 7.99
CA ALA A 275 16.06 4.48 9.32
C ALA A 275 14.63 4.19 9.81
N PHE A 276 13.72 5.13 9.57
CA PHE A 276 12.30 4.97 9.83
C PHE A 276 11.72 3.80 9.04
N TYR A 277 11.97 3.72 7.72
CA TYR A 277 11.48 2.62 6.91
C TYR A 277 12.02 1.26 7.39
N ARG A 278 13.28 1.22 7.85
CA ARG A 278 13.87 0.01 8.45
C ARG A 278 13.20 -0.38 9.77
N ARG A 279 12.80 0.60 10.60
CA ARG A 279 11.97 0.37 11.79
C ARG A 279 10.60 -0.20 11.42
N VAL A 280 9.94 0.33 10.40
CA VAL A 280 8.64 -0.19 9.92
C VAL A 280 8.74 -1.68 9.58
N LYS A 281 9.81 -2.09 8.89
CA LYS A 281 10.07 -3.51 8.62
C LYS A 281 10.26 -4.33 9.91
N SER A 282 11.03 -3.83 10.88
CA SER A 282 11.20 -4.52 12.18
C SER A 282 9.87 -4.80 12.87
N ILE A 283 8.96 -3.84 12.87
CA ILE A 283 7.63 -3.99 13.48
C ILE A 283 6.79 -4.99 12.70
N ALA A 284 6.76 -4.89 11.37
CA ALA A 284 5.96 -5.79 10.54
C ALA A 284 6.40 -7.26 10.70
N PHE A 285 7.71 -7.52 10.65
CA PHE A 285 8.28 -8.87 10.71
C PHE A 285 8.56 -9.36 12.15
N TYR A 286 8.07 -8.65 13.17
CA TYR A 286 8.25 -9.00 14.58
C TYR A 286 7.68 -10.40 14.90
N GLY A 287 8.49 -11.22 15.54
CA GLY A 287 8.07 -12.50 16.13
C GLY A 287 8.27 -13.75 15.26
N TYR A 288 8.76 -13.64 14.02
CA TYR A 288 9.05 -14.80 13.18
C TYR A 288 10.33 -14.61 12.33
N PRO A 289 11.10 -15.68 12.08
CA PRO A 289 12.16 -15.64 11.09
C PRO A 289 11.61 -15.42 9.69
N VAL A 290 12.23 -14.52 8.93
CA VAL A 290 11.91 -14.28 7.53
C VAL A 290 13.18 -14.35 6.69
N LEU A 291 13.07 -14.82 5.45
CA LEU A 291 14.21 -14.81 4.54
C LEU A 291 14.71 -13.38 4.33
N LEU A 292 16.03 -13.19 4.32
CA LEU A 292 16.62 -11.87 4.12
C LEU A 292 16.27 -11.30 2.74
N SER A 293 16.08 -12.15 1.74
CA SER A 293 15.57 -11.78 0.41
C SER A 293 14.13 -11.28 0.42
N GLU A 294 13.29 -11.82 1.31
CA GLU A 294 11.93 -11.35 1.52
C GLU A 294 11.92 -10.05 2.33
N PHE A 295 12.77 -9.95 3.35
CA PHE A 295 12.92 -8.75 4.17
C PHE A 295 13.40 -7.53 3.36
N HIS A 296 14.35 -7.73 2.45
CA HIS A 296 14.83 -6.69 1.53
C HIS A 296 14.22 -6.79 0.13
N ALA A 297 13.00 -7.32 0.01
CA ALA A 297 12.30 -7.39 -1.26
C ALA A 297 12.29 -6.03 -1.99
N GLY A 298 12.57 -6.07 -3.29
CA GLY A 298 12.69 -4.89 -4.15
C GLY A 298 14.09 -4.30 -4.26
N ALA A 299 15.02 -4.63 -3.36
CA ALA A 299 16.42 -4.26 -3.51
C ALA A 299 17.16 -5.28 -4.40
N ARG A 300 18.21 -4.82 -5.09
CA ARG A 300 19.13 -5.71 -5.79
C ARG A 300 20.21 -6.16 -4.81
N PHE A 301 20.34 -7.47 -4.62
CA PHE A 301 21.27 -8.07 -3.67
C PHE A 301 22.12 -9.15 -4.31
N GLY A 302 23.33 -9.35 -3.77
CA GLY A 302 24.07 -10.59 -3.96
C GLY A 302 23.42 -11.75 -3.18
N ALA A 303 24.11 -12.88 -3.08
CA ALA A 303 23.52 -14.08 -2.46
C ALA A 303 23.03 -13.83 -1.01
N ILE A 304 21.71 -13.96 -0.80
CA ILE A 304 21.04 -13.84 0.51
C ILE A 304 19.88 -14.84 0.72
N ASP A 305 19.53 -15.65 -0.29
CA ASP A 305 18.30 -16.46 -0.29
C ASP A 305 18.25 -17.59 0.75
N ARG A 306 19.39 -17.92 1.37
CA ARG A 306 19.50 -18.94 2.43
C ARG A 306 19.57 -18.35 3.84
N LEU A 307 19.63 -17.02 3.92
CA LEU A 307 19.76 -16.32 5.19
C LEU A 307 18.38 -15.94 5.68
N SER A 308 18.12 -16.14 6.96
CA SER A 308 16.94 -15.59 7.63
C SER A 308 17.36 -14.51 8.62
N ILE A 309 16.54 -13.48 8.74
CA ILE A 309 16.65 -12.43 9.75
C ILE A 309 15.54 -12.60 10.78
N HIS A 310 15.87 -12.35 12.05
CA HIS A 310 14.95 -12.46 13.18
C HIS A 310 14.77 -11.10 13.83
N GLU A 311 13.53 -10.62 13.86
CA GLU A 311 13.14 -9.41 14.58
C GLU A 311 12.50 -9.82 15.91
N GLU A 312 13.35 -10.01 16.92
CA GLU A 312 12.94 -10.47 18.26
C GLU A 312 12.34 -9.37 19.12
N VAL A 313 12.56 -8.11 18.74
CA VAL A 313 12.07 -6.92 19.44
C VAL A 313 11.67 -5.86 18.42
N GLN A 314 10.61 -5.12 18.72
CA GLN A 314 10.26 -3.95 17.92
C GLN A 314 11.29 -2.85 18.15
N ARG A 315 11.96 -2.42 17.07
CA ARG A 315 13.04 -1.44 17.18
C ARG A 315 12.53 -0.01 17.34
N THR A 316 13.36 0.81 17.97
CA THR A 316 13.23 2.28 18.03
C THR A 316 14.38 2.96 17.28
N VAL A 317 14.19 4.18 16.78
CA VAL A 317 15.27 4.93 16.09
C VAL A 317 15.96 5.89 17.05
N VAL A 318 17.30 5.88 17.08
CA VAL A 318 18.11 6.80 17.88
C VAL A 318 19.19 7.45 17.03
N GLU A 319 19.66 8.63 17.40
CA GLU A 319 20.81 9.27 16.75
C GLU A 319 22.02 9.23 17.69
N ALA A 320 23.18 8.84 17.17
CA ALA A 320 24.43 8.82 17.93
C ALA A 320 24.97 10.25 18.11
N VAL A 321 25.54 10.54 19.29
CA VAL A 321 26.19 11.84 19.56
C VAL A 321 27.59 11.89 18.95
N ASN A 322 28.25 10.75 18.87
CA ASN A 322 29.62 10.62 18.38
C ASN A 322 29.63 9.81 17.08
N GLN A 323 30.65 10.03 16.25
CA GLN A 323 30.89 9.24 15.06
C GLN A 323 31.35 7.83 15.45
N LEU A 324 30.74 6.81 14.87
CA LEU A 324 30.98 5.41 15.24
C LEU A 324 31.47 4.59 14.06
N GLU A 325 32.38 3.66 14.34
CA GLU A 325 32.71 2.58 13.42
C GLU A 325 31.62 1.52 13.43
N THR A 326 31.10 1.20 12.24
CA THR A 326 29.92 0.35 12.08
C THR A 326 30.23 -1.10 11.72
N LYS A 327 31.50 -1.42 11.45
CA LYS A 327 31.96 -2.77 11.14
C LYS A 327 31.83 -3.70 12.35
N SER A 328 31.33 -4.92 12.15
CA SER A 328 31.37 -5.93 13.20
C SER A 328 32.81 -6.24 13.62
N GLY A 329 33.03 -6.22 14.95
CA GLY A 329 34.35 -6.36 15.58
C GLY A 329 34.73 -5.17 16.47
N SER A 330 33.98 -4.06 16.42
CA SER A 330 34.11 -2.98 17.40
C SER A 330 33.70 -3.48 18.80
N LYS A 331 34.46 -3.06 19.82
CA LYS A 331 34.28 -3.53 21.21
C LYS A 331 33.09 -2.88 21.92
N ASP A 332 32.62 -1.74 21.43
CA ASP A 332 31.62 -0.94 22.11
C ASP A 332 30.22 -1.28 21.61
N SER A 333 29.45 -1.97 22.46
CA SER A 333 28.02 -2.14 22.24
C SER A 333 27.20 -0.99 22.81
N LEU A 334 27.80 -0.18 23.70
CA LEU A 334 27.15 0.94 24.37
C LEU A 334 27.38 2.23 23.58
N ILE A 335 26.29 2.85 23.12
CA ILE A 335 26.31 4.06 22.30
C ILE A 335 25.65 5.22 23.03
N CYS A 336 26.36 6.34 23.16
CA CYS A 336 25.78 7.60 23.60
C CYS A 336 24.86 8.17 22.52
N THR A 337 23.61 8.48 22.89
CA THR A 337 22.60 8.95 21.93
C THR A 337 22.12 10.36 22.25
N ASN A 338 21.43 10.98 21.31
CA ASN A 338 20.73 12.25 21.50
C ASN A 338 19.60 12.18 22.55
N ARG A 339 19.30 10.99 23.08
CA ARG A 339 18.40 10.77 24.21
C ARG A 339 19.18 10.75 25.54
N HIS A 340 18.50 10.99 26.66
CA HIS A 340 19.13 10.87 27.99
C HIS A 340 19.57 9.43 28.25
N GLY A 341 20.83 9.11 27.94
CA GLY A 341 21.45 7.83 28.24
C GLY A 341 22.21 7.22 27.08
N SER A 342 22.71 6.01 27.33
CA SER A 342 23.35 5.18 26.32
C SER A 342 22.47 3.98 25.97
N VAL A 343 22.55 3.55 24.72
CA VAL A 343 21.83 2.38 24.20
C VAL A 343 22.83 1.26 23.99
N ASP A 344 22.50 0.06 24.47
CA ASP A 344 23.27 -1.14 24.16
C ASP A 344 22.73 -1.80 22.87
N ILE A 345 23.46 -1.69 21.76
CA ILE A 345 23.07 -2.29 20.47
C ILE A 345 23.07 -3.81 20.51
N SER A 346 23.71 -4.45 21.49
CA SER A 346 23.64 -5.91 21.65
C SER A 346 22.23 -6.39 21.99
N MET A 347 21.39 -5.51 22.58
CA MET A 347 19.98 -5.78 22.85
C MET A 347 19.11 -5.81 21.59
N MET A 348 19.65 -5.43 20.43
CA MET A 348 18.98 -5.44 19.12
C MET A 348 17.66 -4.63 19.06
N SER A 349 17.43 -3.74 20.02
CA SER A 349 16.19 -2.97 20.18
C SER A 349 16.21 -1.63 19.47
N THR A 350 17.30 -1.30 18.76
CA THR A 350 17.49 0.01 18.15
C THR A 350 17.99 -0.06 16.71
N VAL A 351 17.59 0.97 15.96
CA VAL A 351 18.15 1.41 14.68
C VAL A 351 18.93 2.68 15.00
N VAL A 352 20.23 2.71 14.73
CA VAL A 352 21.08 3.86 15.05
C VAL A 352 21.37 4.64 13.79
N ILE A 353 21.04 5.92 13.78
CA ILE A 353 21.55 6.90 12.82
C ILE A 353 22.89 7.40 13.38
N ASN A 354 23.95 7.34 12.58
CA ASN A 354 25.28 7.75 12.98
C ASN A 354 25.38 9.28 13.09
N ALA A 355 26.36 9.79 13.82
CA ALA A 355 26.55 11.22 13.95
C ALA A 355 26.97 11.85 12.62
N ASP A 356 26.65 13.13 12.45
CA ASP A 356 27.03 13.91 11.26
C ASP A 356 28.53 13.77 10.94
N HIS A 357 28.83 13.71 9.65
CA HIS A 357 30.19 13.57 9.10
C HIS A 357 30.91 12.25 9.44
N ALA A 358 30.20 11.24 9.95
CA ALA A 358 30.75 9.89 10.03
C ALA A 358 31.30 9.43 8.67
N ALA A 359 32.43 8.72 8.69
CA ALA A 359 33.13 8.34 7.45
C ALA A 359 32.34 7.34 6.59
N ALA A 360 31.51 6.50 7.22
CA ALA A 360 30.60 5.54 6.60
C ALA A 360 29.63 4.93 7.62
N GLY A 361 28.62 4.23 7.11
CA GLY A 361 27.60 3.55 7.90
C GLY A 361 26.67 4.55 8.56
N ASP A 362 25.90 5.24 7.73
CA ASP A 362 24.99 6.30 8.14
C ASP A 362 23.88 5.76 9.06
N ILE A 363 23.46 4.51 8.82
CA ILE A 363 22.50 3.80 9.67
C ILE A 363 23.05 2.40 9.94
N PHE A 364 22.97 1.95 11.19
CA PHE A 364 23.39 0.60 11.53
C PHE A 364 22.64 0.03 12.72
N MET A 365 22.63 -1.30 12.79
CA MET A 365 22.06 -2.03 13.91
C MET A 365 22.64 -3.44 13.99
N ARG A 366 22.57 -4.03 15.18
CA ARG A 366 22.82 -5.46 15.37
C ARG A 366 21.62 -6.25 14.88
N VAL A 367 21.87 -7.29 14.08
CA VAL A 367 20.84 -8.21 13.59
C VAL A 367 21.17 -9.65 13.97
N HIS A 368 20.13 -10.43 14.25
CA HIS A 368 20.23 -11.87 14.39
C HIS A 368 19.97 -12.51 13.02
N LEU A 369 21.02 -13.07 12.43
CA LEU A 369 20.94 -13.80 11.16
C LEU A 369 21.18 -15.29 11.39
N THR A 370 20.51 -16.13 10.61
CA THR A 370 20.74 -17.58 10.59
C THR A 370 20.95 -18.09 9.17
N ASP A 371 21.89 -19.01 8.99
CA ASP A 371 22.11 -19.80 7.76
C ASP A 371 21.85 -21.27 8.13
N GLY A 372 20.61 -21.74 7.92
CA GLY A 372 20.12 -22.97 8.53
C GLY A 372 20.16 -22.89 10.07
N ASN A 373 20.87 -23.83 10.71
CA ASN A 373 21.02 -23.86 12.18
C ASN A 373 22.16 -22.98 12.70
N ARG A 374 22.95 -22.36 11.81
CA ARG A 374 24.11 -21.55 12.22
C ARG A 374 23.67 -20.12 12.48
N GLN A 375 23.85 -19.66 13.71
CA GLN A 375 23.72 -18.25 14.07
C GLN A 375 24.92 -17.45 13.55
N ILE A 376 24.62 -16.25 13.07
CA ILE A 376 25.59 -15.28 12.57
C ILE A 376 25.33 -13.97 13.30
N HIS A 377 26.23 -13.61 14.21
CA HIS A 377 26.24 -12.26 14.76
C HIS A 377 26.75 -11.30 13.69
N SER A 378 25.91 -10.34 13.33
CA SER A 378 26.13 -9.45 12.21
C SER A 378 25.60 -8.07 12.54
N ASN A 379 26.24 -7.06 11.97
CA ASN A 379 25.61 -5.76 11.81
C ASN A 379 24.90 -5.72 10.46
N GLU A 380 23.75 -5.07 10.42
CA GLU A 380 23.16 -4.54 9.19
C GLU A 380 23.54 -3.07 9.12
N VAL A 381 24.22 -2.68 8.05
CA VAL A 381 24.72 -1.32 7.84
C VAL A 381 24.16 -0.80 6.53
N ILE A 382 23.47 0.34 6.61
CA ILE A 382 22.90 1.04 5.48
C ILE A 382 23.71 2.32 5.26
N GLN A 383 24.23 2.46 4.05
CA GLN A 383 24.87 3.69 3.58
C GLN A 383 23.89 4.42 2.67
N CYS A 384 23.54 5.64 3.03
CA CYS A 384 22.75 6.56 2.23
C CYS A 384 23.69 7.39 1.33
N LYS A 385 23.32 7.58 0.06
CA LYS A 385 24.01 8.48 -0.86
C LYS A 385 23.02 9.29 -1.69
N PHE A 386 22.90 10.56 -1.35
CA PHE A 386 22.30 11.55 -2.22
C PHE A 386 23.31 12.00 -3.28
N THR A 387 23.15 11.53 -4.52
CA THR A 387 24.00 11.93 -5.64
C THR A 387 23.46 13.19 -6.30
N GLU A 388 24.33 14.11 -6.70
CA GLU A 388 23.94 15.23 -7.55
C GLU A 388 23.34 14.74 -8.88
N ARG A 389 22.53 15.57 -9.54
CA ARG A 389 21.92 15.22 -10.84
C ARG A 389 23.03 14.76 -11.80
N ASN A 390 22.92 13.51 -12.27
CA ASN A 390 23.81 12.81 -13.22
C ASN A 390 25.03 12.09 -12.65
N GLN A 391 25.29 12.14 -11.34
CA GLN A 391 26.34 11.28 -10.77
C GLN A 391 25.81 9.84 -10.71
N LYS A 392 26.48 8.97 -11.45
CA LYS A 392 26.13 7.55 -11.54
C LYS A 392 26.98 6.73 -10.57
N ILE A 393 26.39 5.67 -10.04
CA ILE A 393 27.08 4.70 -9.19
C ILE A 393 27.70 3.62 -10.07
N ASP A 394 29.02 3.48 -10.01
CA ASP A 394 29.74 2.36 -10.61
C ASP A 394 30.20 1.35 -9.56
N ARG A 395 30.79 0.24 -10.01
CA ARG A 395 31.29 -0.83 -9.14
C ARG A 395 32.40 -0.33 -8.19
N ALA A 396 33.28 0.55 -8.66
CA ALA A 396 34.41 1.02 -7.87
C ALA A 396 33.95 1.91 -6.71
N TYR A 397 33.00 2.80 -6.97
CA TYR A 397 32.36 3.64 -5.96
C TYR A 397 31.59 2.79 -4.94
N TYR A 398 30.80 1.82 -5.41
CA TYR A 398 30.08 0.90 -4.53
C TYR A 398 31.03 0.15 -3.59
N GLU A 399 32.09 -0.46 -4.12
CA GLU A 399 33.05 -1.22 -3.33
C GLU A 399 33.81 -0.33 -2.33
N LYS A 400 34.09 0.92 -2.71
CA LYS A 400 34.71 1.92 -1.83
C LYS A 400 33.82 2.24 -0.63
N GLU A 401 32.53 2.52 -0.84
CA GLU A 401 31.60 2.80 0.26
C GLU A 401 31.37 1.57 1.15
N ARG A 402 31.20 0.40 0.52
CA ARG A 402 31.07 -0.87 1.23
C ARG A 402 32.27 -1.18 2.13
N ALA A 403 33.50 -1.02 1.62
CA ALA A 403 34.71 -1.35 2.37
C ALA A 403 34.92 -0.45 3.61
N LYS A 404 34.35 0.75 3.63
CA LYS A 404 34.38 1.64 4.80
C LYS A 404 33.33 1.25 5.84
N ALA A 405 32.17 0.75 5.42
CA ALA A 405 31.01 0.54 6.29
C ALA A 405 31.00 -0.82 6.99
N VAL A 406 31.45 -1.90 6.33
CA VAL A 406 31.17 -3.26 6.82
C VAL A 406 32.38 -4.19 6.92
N ASN A 407 32.27 -5.18 7.80
CA ASN A 407 33.11 -6.37 7.76
C ASN A 407 32.63 -7.33 6.66
N ASN A 408 33.50 -7.59 5.68
CA ASN A 408 33.19 -8.38 4.48
C ASN A 408 32.69 -9.82 4.75
N THR A 409 32.93 -10.36 5.95
CA THR A 409 32.72 -11.78 6.25
C THR A 409 31.48 -12.06 7.09
N SER A 410 30.96 -11.07 7.81
CA SER A 410 29.80 -11.21 8.70
C SER A 410 28.62 -10.35 8.26
N ASP A 411 28.88 -9.10 7.88
CA ASP A 411 27.89 -8.03 7.88
C ASP A 411 26.97 -8.05 6.66
N VAL A 412 25.79 -7.46 6.84
CA VAL A 412 24.88 -7.10 5.75
C VAL A 412 25.09 -5.64 5.41
N PHE A 413 25.32 -5.36 4.12
CA PHE A 413 25.52 -4.01 3.62
C PHE A 413 24.42 -3.65 2.63
N LEU A 414 23.86 -2.46 2.76
CA LEU A 414 22.92 -1.91 1.79
C LEU A 414 23.32 -0.48 1.43
N LEU A 415 23.58 -0.22 0.14
CA LEU A 415 23.72 1.15 -0.35
C LEU A 415 22.35 1.64 -0.84
N VAL A 416 21.81 2.68 -0.24
CA VAL A 416 20.58 3.35 -0.69
C VAL A 416 20.93 4.69 -1.32
N THR A 417 20.55 4.89 -2.57
CA THR A 417 20.94 6.09 -3.33
C THR A 417 19.86 6.55 -4.30
N CYS A 418 19.77 7.87 -4.49
CA CYS A 418 18.93 8.46 -5.53
C CYS A 418 19.60 8.47 -6.92
N GLY A 419 20.85 8.00 -7.02
CA GLY A 419 21.60 7.93 -8.26
C GLY A 419 21.24 6.72 -9.12
N ASP A 420 21.48 6.85 -10.42
CA ASP A 420 21.39 5.75 -11.38
C ASP A 420 22.67 4.91 -11.32
N VAL A 421 22.56 3.60 -11.54
CA VAL A 421 23.73 2.71 -11.69
C VAL A 421 24.18 2.75 -13.15
N VAL A 422 25.49 2.92 -13.42
CA VAL A 422 26.03 3.01 -14.79
C VAL A 422 25.69 1.75 -15.59
N GLU A 423 26.07 0.60 -15.06
CA GLU A 423 25.85 -0.73 -15.62
C GLU A 423 25.63 -1.73 -14.48
N PRO A 424 24.79 -2.76 -14.65
CA PRO A 424 24.65 -3.82 -13.66
C PRO A 424 25.99 -4.52 -13.37
N PHE A 425 26.30 -4.72 -12.10
CA PHE A 425 27.47 -5.48 -11.66
C PHE A 425 27.09 -6.46 -10.57
N ASP A 426 27.86 -7.55 -10.49
CA ASP A 426 27.64 -8.57 -9.47
C ASP A 426 27.92 -8.03 -8.07
N LEU A 427 26.98 -8.30 -7.16
CA LEU A 427 27.06 -7.93 -5.77
C LEU A 427 27.56 -9.12 -4.94
N ARG A 428 28.39 -8.84 -3.92
CA ARG A 428 28.89 -9.86 -3.00
C ARG A 428 27.76 -10.43 -2.13
N LYS A 429 27.99 -11.62 -1.55
CA LYS A 429 27.09 -12.22 -0.53
C LYS A 429 26.77 -11.16 0.55
N ARG A 430 25.48 -11.05 0.94
CA ARG A 430 24.98 -10.06 1.93
C ARG A 430 25.15 -8.59 1.59
N CYS A 431 25.48 -8.25 0.35
CA CYS A 431 25.66 -6.87 -0.09
C CYS A 431 24.56 -6.52 -1.09
N GLY A 432 23.90 -5.38 -0.89
CA GLY A 432 22.79 -4.91 -1.69
C GLY A 432 22.92 -3.46 -2.11
N ILE A 433 22.07 -3.06 -3.06
CA ILE A 433 21.89 -1.70 -3.52
C ILE A 433 20.41 -1.43 -3.81
N VAL A 434 19.95 -0.25 -3.40
CA VAL A 434 18.69 0.36 -3.81
C VAL A 434 19.05 1.65 -4.52
N SER A 435 19.10 1.60 -5.84
CA SER A 435 19.29 2.79 -6.67
C SER A 435 17.94 3.38 -7.06
N LYS A 436 17.96 4.42 -7.89
CA LYS A 436 16.74 5.00 -8.45
C LYS A 436 15.84 3.97 -9.15
N ALA A 437 16.42 2.94 -9.77
CA ALA A 437 15.67 1.89 -10.46
C ALA A 437 14.90 0.98 -9.49
N GLU A 438 15.51 0.63 -8.36
CA GLU A 438 14.90 -0.23 -7.34
C GLU A 438 14.04 0.55 -6.33
N PHE A 439 13.99 1.87 -6.42
CA PHE A 439 13.46 2.72 -5.35
C PHE A 439 11.97 2.48 -5.07
N ILE A 440 11.15 2.45 -6.13
CA ILE A 440 9.71 2.17 -6.03
C ILE A 440 9.49 0.72 -5.57
N ASP A 441 10.32 -0.20 -6.05
CA ASP A 441 10.19 -1.60 -5.69
C ASP A 441 10.54 -1.84 -4.22
N TYR A 442 11.60 -1.21 -3.71
CA TYR A 442 12.05 -1.38 -2.34
C TYR A 442 11.18 -0.65 -1.33
N PHE A 443 10.85 0.63 -1.56
CA PHE A 443 10.08 1.43 -0.60
C PHE A 443 8.57 1.24 -0.75
N GLY A 444 8.09 0.73 -1.88
CA GLY A 444 6.67 0.44 -2.12
C GLY A 444 5.80 1.68 -1.88
N PRO A 445 4.74 1.60 -1.06
CA PRO A 445 3.88 2.74 -0.75
C PRO A 445 4.61 3.96 -0.15
N PHE A 446 5.81 3.78 0.43
CA PHE A 446 6.61 4.87 1.01
C PHE A 446 7.45 5.62 -0.03
N ALA A 447 7.53 5.14 -1.27
CA ALA A 447 8.42 5.70 -2.29
C ALA A 447 8.12 7.18 -2.61
N SER A 448 6.85 7.59 -2.59
CA SER A 448 6.43 8.99 -2.82
C SER A 448 6.85 9.96 -1.72
N ARG A 449 7.30 9.45 -0.57
CA ARG A 449 7.76 10.24 0.58
C ARG A 449 9.29 10.30 0.70
N ALA A 450 9.96 9.51 -0.11
CA ALA A 450 11.40 9.32 -0.04
C ALA A 450 12.18 10.27 -0.95
N PHE A 451 11.51 11.01 -1.87
CA PHE A 451 12.13 12.01 -2.75
C PHE A 451 11.16 13.09 -3.25
#